data_AF-A0A7C4ZUG1-F1
#
_entry.id   AF-A0A7C4ZUG1-F1
#
_cell.length_a   1.000
_cell.length_b   1.000
_cell.length_c   1.000
_cell.angle_alpha   90.00
_cell.angle_beta   90.00
_cell.angle_gamma   90.00
#
_symmetry.space_group_name_H-M   'P 1'
#
loop_
_entity.id
_entity.type
_entity.pdbx_description
1 polymer ?
#
loop_
_entity_poly.entity_id
_entity_poly.type
_entity_poly.pdbx_seq_one_letter_code
_entity_poly.pdbx_strand_id
1 'polypeptide(L)'
;MKKKNSSLIAFAFGSVIYTSDTGGYITAELKIGDLNVINKIISGEIRGLSPEIKISKWECSICNKNFEECPHEEGKLYNNKICKTIAKGIEFTGLSLVDHPEDPRCRITDLLLIKEKAGKRKYEWYGFKVNNENDRFRNIQHALENGLIPQDVAFSFSKFFSIKLEGKASYPDSHGKIG
;
A
#
# COMPACT_ATOMS: atom_id res chain seq x y z
N MET A 1 -20.97 11.04 33.83
CA MET A 1 -21.27 10.63 32.44
C MET A 1 -19.96 10.33 31.72
N LYS A 2 -19.65 9.07 31.40
CA LYS A 2 -18.47 8.72 30.58
C LYS A 2 -18.72 9.22 29.15
N LYS A 3 -17.92 10.16 28.64
CA LYS A 3 -17.89 10.51 27.21
C LYS A 3 -17.65 9.20 26.45
N LYS A 4 -18.62 8.74 25.66
CA LYS A 4 -18.40 7.64 24.72
C LYS A 4 -17.34 8.11 23.73
N ASN A 5 -16.10 7.65 23.92
CA ASN A 5 -14.98 8.01 23.06
C ASN A 5 -15.29 7.58 21.63
N SER A 6 -15.29 8.54 20.71
CA SER A 6 -15.24 8.26 19.28
C SER A 6 -13.81 7.92 18.91
N SER A 7 -13.61 6.83 18.17
CA SER A 7 -12.30 6.49 17.60
C SER A 7 -12.35 6.61 16.08
N LEU A 8 -11.23 7.03 15.51
CA LEU A 8 -10.95 7.00 14.08
C LEU A 8 -9.62 6.29 13.90
N ILE A 9 -9.62 5.35 12.98
CA ILE A 9 -8.42 4.68 12.49
C ILE A 9 -8.49 4.65 10.97
N ALA A 10 -7.35 4.82 10.31
CA ALA A 10 -7.24 4.67 8.89
C ALA A 10 -6.22 3.61 8.51
N PHE A 11 -6.41 3.01 7.34
CA PHE A 11 -5.49 2.07 6.71
C PHE A 11 -5.20 2.59 5.31
N ALA A 12 -3.95 2.96 5.06
CA ALA A 12 -3.48 3.37 3.74
C ALA A 12 -2.91 2.14 3.01
N PHE A 13 -3.31 1.97 1.75
CA PHE A 13 -2.87 0.88 0.90
C PHE A 13 -2.08 1.43 -0.28
N GLY A 14 -1.00 0.76 -0.64
CA GLY A 14 -0.20 1.08 -1.82
C GLY A 14 0.84 0.01 -2.09
N SER A 15 1.42 0.05 -3.29
CA SER A 15 2.52 -0.85 -3.64
C SER A 15 3.84 -0.29 -3.13
N VAL A 16 4.76 -1.19 -2.85
CA VAL A 16 6.13 -0.90 -2.48
C VAL A 16 7.01 -1.67 -3.44
N ILE A 17 7.78 -0.96 -4.27
CA ILE A 17 8.67 -1.56 -5.25
C ILE A 17 10.06 -1.75 -4.63
N TYR A 18 10.62 -2.95 -4.76
CA TYR A 18 11.96 -3.27 -4.25
C TYR A 18 12.90 -3.86 -5.33
N THR A 19 12.44 -3.97 -6.58
CA THR A 19 13.31 -4.31 -7.72
C THR A 19 13.05 -3.35 -8.88
N SER A 20 14.13 -2.92 -9.55
CA SER A 20 14.06 -1.98 -10.68
C SER A 20 13.53 -2.62 -11.96
N ASP A 21 13.56 -3.96 -12.06
CA ASP A 21 13.47 -4.67 -13.33
C ASP A 21 12.35 -5.71 -13.43
N THR A 22 11.09 -5.28 -13.20
CA THR A 22 9.86 -5.86 -13.82
C THR A 22 8.90 -6.75 -12.99
N GLY A 23 8.88 -6.71 -11.64
CA GLY A 23 7.70 -7.27 -10.96
C GLY A 23 7.72 -7.45 -9.44
N GLY A 24 8.87 -7.24 -8.78
CA GLY A 24 8.95 -7.36 -7.33
C GLY A 24 8.28 -6.17 -6.64
N TYR A 25 7.04 -6.37 -6.19
CA TYR A 25 6.35 -5.43 -5.31
C TYR A 25 5.68 -6.14 -4.15
N ILE A 26 5.55 -5.42 -3.04
CA ILE A 26 4.73 -5.82 -1.90
C ILE A 26 3.57 -4.85 -1.83
N THR A 27 2.36 -5.36 -1.60
CA THR A 27 1.24 -4.51 -1.19
C THR A 27 1.41 -4.20 0.30
N ALA A 28 1.56 -2.92 0.62
CA ALA A 28 1.69 -2.45 1.98
C ALA A 28 0.33 -1.95 2.51
N GLU A 29 0.06 -2.28 3.76
CA GLU A 29 -1.05 -1.76 4.56
C GLU A 29 -0.45 -1.00 5.75
N LEU A 30 -0.71 0.31 5.84
CA LEU A 30 -0.24 1.14 6.94
C LEU A 30 -1.41 1.63 7.80
N LYS A 31 -1.40 1.24 9.07
CA LYS A 31 -2.35 1.72 10.09
C LYS A 31 -1.96 3.11 10.58
N ILE A 32 -2.89 4.06 10.51
CA ILE A 32 -2.69 5.47 10.87
C ILE A 32 -3.74 5.88 11.90
N GLY A 33 -3.27 6.37 13.06
CA GLY A 33 -4.11 6.92 14.13
C GLY A 33 -4.08 8.45 14.22
N ASP A 34 -3.18 9.12 13.50
CA ASP A 34 -3.03 10.57 13.51
C ASP A 34 -3.94 11.23 12.47
N LEU A 35 -4.87 12.06 12.92
CA LEU A 35 -5.83 12.77 12.07
C LEU A 35 -5.16 13.74 11.09
N ASN A 36 -4.06 14.39 11.47
CA ASN A 36 -3.34 15.31 10.60
C ASN A 36 -2.72 14.55 9.42
N VAL A 37 -2.15 13.37 9.69
CA VAL A 37 -1.59 12.50 8.65
C VAL A 37 -2.70 11.99 7.71
N ILE A 38 -3.83 11.55 8.27
CA ILE A 38 -4.99 11.12 7.48
C ILE A 38 -5.46 12.25 6.55
N ASN A 39 -5.57 13.48 7.06
CA ASN A 39 -6.00 14.63 6.29
C ASN A 39 -5.01 14.97 5.16
N LYS A 40 -3.70 14.87 5.43
CA LYS A 40 -2.65 15.07 4.41
C LYS A 40 -2.69 14.02 3.29
N ILE A 41 -3.08 12.78 3.59
CA ILE A 41 -3.28 11.77 2.55
C ILE A 41 -4.52 12.12 1.71
N ILE A 42 -5.64 12.47 2.38
CA ILE A 42 -6.89 12.83 1.69
C ILE A 42 -6.72 14.08 0.82
N SER A 43 -5.96 15.09 1.27
CA SER A 43 -5.67 16.31 0.51
C SER A 43 -4.68 16.08 -0.63
N GLY A 44 -3.98 14.94 -0.63
CA GLY A 44 -2.92 14.63 -1.56
C GLY A 44 -1.61 15.36 -1.26
N GLU A 45 -1.39 15.85 -0.04
CA GLU A 45 -0.08 16.31 0.43
C GLU A 45 0.87 15.14 0.69
N ILE A 46 0.34 13.99 1.15
CA ILE A 46 1.06 12.72 1.25
C ILE A 46 0.49 11.79 0.17
N ARG A 47 1.37 11.24 -0.68
CA ARG A 47 0.95 10.53 -1.89
C ARG A 47 1.52 9.13 -2.03
N GLY A 48 2.55 8.77 -1.26
CA GLY A 48 3.27 7.52 -1.47
C GLY A 48 3.76 6.86 -0.20
N LEU A 49 4.21 5.62 -0.40
CA LEU A 49 4.84 4.78 0.59
C LEU A 49 6.28 4.51 0.12
N SER A 50 7.25 4.80 0.97
CA SER A 50 8.66 4.53 0.70
C SER A 50 9.13 3.40 1.62
N PRO A 51 9.67 2.31 1.08
CA PRO A 51 10.23 1.26 1.91
C PRO A 51 11.59 1.62 2.47
N GLU A 52 11.82 1.21 3.70
CA GLU A 52 13.15 1.14 4.30
C GLU A 52 13.59 -0.32 4.23
N ILE A 53 14.63 -0.57 3.44
CA ILE A 53 15.14 -1.91 3.16
C ILE A 53 16.63 -1.93 3.40
N LYS A 54 17.09 -2.96 4.11
CA LYS A 54 18.49 -3.28 4.25
C LYS A 54 18.85 -4.40 3.26
N ILE A 55 19.88 -4.17 2.46
CA ILE A 55 20.37 -5.14 1.48
C ILE A 55 21.71 -5.66 1.97
N SER A 56 21.85 -6.98 2.05
CA SER A 56 23.07 -7.60 2.58
C SER A 56 24.20 -7.64 1.56
N LYS A 57 23.88 -7.89 0.29
CA LYS A 57 24.87 -7.91 -0.80
C LYS A 57 24.20 -7.68 -2.17
N TRP A 58 25.01 -7.28 -3.13
CA TRP A 58 24.62 -7.13 -4.53
C TRP A 58 25.30 -8.19 -5.39
N GLU A 59 24.54 -8.85 -6.27
CA GLU A 59 25.07 -9.85 -7.20
C GLU A 59 24.96 -9.38 -8.66
N CYS A 60 25.99 -9.66 -9.45
CA CYS A 60 26.00 -9.39 -10.88
C CYS A 60 25.13 -10.40 -11.65
N SER A 61 24.19 -9.94 -12.48
CA SER A 61 23.35 -10.84 -13.31
C SER A 61 24.12 -11.65 -14.36
N ILE A 62 25.35 -11.26 -14.71
CA ILE A 62 26.17 -11.91 -15.75
C ILE A 62 27.00 -13.06 -15.16
N CYS A 63 27.60 -12.86 -13.98
CA CYS A 63 28.52 -13.83 -13.39
C CYS A 63 28.11 -14.36 -12.01
N ASN A 64 27.02 -13.84 -11.43
CA ASN A 64 26.48 -14.20 -10.11
C ASN A 64 27.45 -14.02 -8.94
N LYS A 65 28.51 -13.23 -9.12
CA LYS A 65 29.46 -12.87 -8.05
C LYS A 65 29.05 -11.54 -7.40
N ASN A 66 29.73 -11.19 -6.30
CA ASN A 66 29.60 -9.87 -5.68
C ASN A 66 29.78 -8.79 -6.76
N PHE A 67 28.76 -7.95 -6.93
CA PHE A 67 28.75 -6.93 -7.97
C PHE A 67 29.89 -5.92 -7.77
N GLU A 68 30.18 -5.57 -6.52
CA GLU A 68 31.24 -4.62 -6.15
C GLU A 68 32.66 -5.13 -6.49
N GLU A 69 32.81 -6.43 -6.68
CA GLU A 69 34.11 -7.09 -6.95
C GLU A 69 34.22 -7.61 -8.39
N CYS A 70 33.17 -7.49 -9.20
CA CYS A 70 33.15 -8.04 -10.55
C CYS A 70 33.50 -6.98 -11.60
N PRO A 71 34.06 -7.37 -12.76
CA PRO A 71 34.44 -6.42 -13.82
C PRO A 71 33.25 -5.99 -14.71
N HIS A 72 32.02 -6.39 -14.39
CA HIS A 72 30.85 -6.07 -15.22
C HIS A 72 30.20 -4.77 -14.76
N GLU A 73 29.87 -3.89 -15.71
CA GLU A 73 29.24 -2.60 -15.43
C GLU A 73 27.73 -2.68 -15.68
N GLU A 74 26.94 -2.10 -14.75
CA GLU A 74 25.48 -2.07 -14.87
C GLU A 74 25.04 -1.36 -16.16
N GLY A 75 24.03 -1.93 -16.83
CA GLY A 75 23.51 -1.40 -18.09
C GLY A 75 24.32 -1.78 -19.34
N LYS A 76 25.54 -2.34 -19.20
CA LYS A 76 26.33 -2.80 -20.36
C LYS A 76 25.90 -4.18 -20.85
N LEU A 77 26.08 -4.42 -22.15
CA LEU A 77 25.73 -5.67 -22.82
C LEU A 77 26.92 -6.65 -22.75
N TYR A 78 26.66 -7.85 -22.26
CA TYR A 78 27.61 -8.97 -22.23
C TYR A 78 26.88 -10.23 -22.72
N ASN A 79 27.40 -10.88 -23.77
CA ASN A 79 26.81 -12.10 -24.34
C ASN A 79 25.28 -12.02 -24.55
N ASN A 80 24.83 -10.95 -25.20
CA ASN A 80 23.42 -10.63 -25.46
C ASN A 80 22.54 -10.48 -24.19
N LYS A 81 23.13 -10.23 -23.03
CA LYS A 81 22.43 -9.92 -21.78
C LYS A 81 22.90 -8.59 -21.22
N ILE A 82 21.97 -7.76 -20.76
CA ILE A 82 22.29 -6.52 -20.05
C ILE A 82 22.67 -6.88 -18.61
N CYS A 83 23.83 -6.39 -18.15
CA CYS A 83 24.23 -6.54 -16.76
C CYS A 83 23.29 -5.73 -15.86
N LYS A 84 22.80 -6.38 -14.81
CA LYS A 84 21.93 -5.79 -13.80
C LYS A 84 22.45 -6.14 -12.41
N THR A 85 22.23 -5.22 -11.49
CA THR A 85 22.56 -5.42 -10.08
C THR A 85 21.39 -6.08 -9.37
N ILE A 86 21.62 -7.25 -8.77
CA ILE A 86 20.57 -8.05 -8.10
C ILE A 86 20.76 -7.95 -6.59
N ALA A 87 19.80 -7.34 -5.89
CA ALA A 87 19.80 -7.30 -4.43
C ALA A 87 19.61 -8.70 -3.83
N LYS A 88 20.41 -9.07 -2.83
CA LYS A 88 20.29 -10.32 -2.06
C LYS A 88 20.33 -10.05 -0.55
N GLY A 89 19.66 -10.93 0.20
CA GLY A 89 19.52 -10.77 1.65
C GLY A 89 18.79 -9.47 1.98
N ILE A 90 17.62 -9.29 1.37
CA ILE A 90 16.74 -8.13 1.53
C ILE A 90 16.00 -8.30 2.85
N GLU A 91 16.15 -7.33 3.74
CA GLU A 91 15.43 -7.22 5.01
C GLU A 91 14.58 -5.94 4.97
N PHE A 92 13.28 -6.07 5.21
CA PHE A 92 12.37 -4.94 5.32
C PHE A 92 12.42 -4.37 6.74
N THR A 93 12.83 -3.12 6.90
CA THR A 93 13.04 -2.50 8.22
C THR A 93 11.96 -1.49 8.58
N GLY A 94 11.25 -0.95 7.60
CA GLY A 94 10.25 0.08 7.85
C GLY A 94 9.52 0.58 6.62
N LEU A 95 8.55 1.45 6.85
CA LEU A 95 7.77 2.11 5.82
C LEU A 95 7.55 3.57 6.21
N SER A 96 7.85 4.47 5.29
CA SER A 96 7.70 5.91 5.45
C SER A 96 6.61 6.45 4.53
N LEU A 97 5.86 7.45 5.03
CA LEU A 97 4.90 8.22 4.23
C LEU A 97 5.61 9.38 3.57
N VAL A 98 5.44 9.52 2.25
CA VAL A 98 6.12 10.56 1.45
C VAL A 98 5.14 11.34 0.59
N ASP A 99 5.47 12.60 0.33
CA ASP A 99 4.71 13.53 -0.50
C ASP A 99 4.93 13.29 -2.00
N HIS A 100 6.17 12.98 -2.39
CA HIS A 100 6.60 12.78 -3.77
C HIS A 100 7.37 11.46 -3.89
N PRO A 101 6.69 10.31 -4.09
CA PRO A 101 7.40 9.05 -4.34
C PRO A 101 8.14 9.15 -5.67
N GLU A 102 9.43 8.77 -5.68
CA GLU A 102 10.26 8.73 -6.89
C GLU A 102 9.66 7.78 -7.94
N ASP A 103 9.24 6.59 -7.50
CA ASP A 103 8.50 5.65 -8.32
C ASP A 103 6.98 5.92 -8.21
N PRO A 104 6.30 6.31 -9.31
CA PRO A 104 4.87 6.57 -9.29
C PRO A 104 4.03 5.33 -8.95
N ARG A 105 4.59 4.11 -9.07
CA ARG A 105 3.92 2.87 -8.67
C ARG A 105 3.79 2.76 -7.14
N CYS A 106 4.62 3.46 -6.38
CA CYS A 106 4.61 3.48 -4.91
C CYS A 106 3.55 4.41 -4.29
N ARG A 107 2.58 4.86 -5.09
CA ARG A 107 1.52 5.74 -4.61
C ARG A 107 0.56 4.99 -3.68
N ILE A 108 0.00 5.73 -2.73
CA ILE A 108 -1.17 5.30 -1.97
C ILE A 108 -2.34 5.27 -2.96
N THR A 109 -2.93 4.09 -3.16
CA THR A 109 -4.05 3.91 -4.07
C THR A 109 -5.39 3.94 -3.36
N ASP A 110 -5.41 3.57 -2.08
CA ASP A 110 -6.64 3.51 -1.30
C ASP A 110 -6.41 3.91 0.16
N LEU A 111 -7.46 4.46 0.77
CA LEU A 111 -7.50 4.78 2.19
C LEU A 111 -8.84 4.35 2.78
N LEU A 112 -8.81 3.37 3.69
CA LEU A 112 -9.97 2.92 4.46
C LEU A 112 -10.00 3.67 5.79
N LEU A 113 -11.11 4.35 6.09
CA LEU A 113 -11.38 4.93 7.42
C LEU A 113 -12.42 4.06 8.12
N ILE A 114 -12.11 3.68 9.36
CA ILE A 114 -13.04 3.03 10.27
C ILE A 114 -13.33 3.99 11.40
N LYS A 115 -14.57 4.46 11.48
CA LYS A 115 -15.05 5.38 12.52
C LYS A 115 -15.92 4.59 13.47
N GLU A 116 -15.60 4.57 14.75
CA GLU A 116 -16.44 3.96 15.76
C GLU A 116 -17.03 5.02 16.68
N LYS A 117 -18.36 4.99 16.84
CA LYS A 117 -19.09 5.87 17.75
C LYS A 117 -20.21 5.08 18.41
N ALA A 118 -20.15 4.98 19.73
CA ALA A 118 -21.18 4.34 20.54
C ALA A 118 -21.47 2.87 20.16
N GLY A 119 -20.43 2.11 19.80
CA GLY A 119 -20.55 0.69 19.39
C GLY A 119 -21.07 0.50 17.96
N LYS A 120 -21.24 1.58 17.20
CA LYS A 120 -21.55 1.53 15.77
C LYS A 120 -20.31 1.92 14.97
N ARG A 121 -20.02 1.14 13.93
CA ARG A 121 -18.95 1.46 12.99
C ARG A 121 -19.50 2.12 11.74
N LYS A 122 -18.66 2.94 11.11
CA LYS A 122 -18.87 3.47 9.78
C LYS A 122 -17.57 3.33 9.01
N TYR A 123 -17.66 2.76 7.83
CA TYR A 123 -16.55 2.57 6.93
C TYR A 123 -16.61 3.63 5.83
N GLU A 124 -15.50 4.29 5.54
CA GLU A 124 -15.36 5.18 4.38
C GLU A 124 -14.14 4.74 3.58
N TRP A 125 -14.31 4.50 2.29
CA TRP A 125 -13.22 4.10 1.40
C TRP A 125 -12.94 5.22 0.42
N TYR A 126 -11.71 5.71 0.39
CA TYR A 126 -11.22 6.65 -0.61
C TYR A 126 -10.39 5.86 -1.62
N GLY A 127 -10.85 5.81 -2.86
CA GLY A 127 -10.09 5.30 -3.99
C GLY A 127 -9.40 6.45 -4.71
N PHE A 128 -8.08 6.42 -4.75
CA PHE A 128 -7.24 7.32 -5.52
C PHE A 128 -6.87 6.67 -6.86
N LYS A 129 -6.10 7.38 -7.69
CA LYS A 129 -5.58 6.88 -8.95
C LYS A 129 -4.77 5.59 -8.74
N VAL A 130 -5.19 4.53 -9.42
CA VAL A 130 -4.53 3.22 -9.44
C VAL A 130 -3.66 3.04 -10.68
N ASN A 131 -2.67 2.15 -10.58
CA ASN A 131 -1.90 1.71 -11.75
C ASN A 131 -2.70 0.68 -12.56
N ASN A 132 -3.45 -0.19 -11.88
CA ASN A 132 -4.34 -1.20 -12.46
C ASN A 132 -5.67 -1.24 -11.71
N GLU A 133 -6.79 -1.42 -12.41
CA GLU A 133 -8.12 -1.55 -11.80
C GLU A 133 -8.19 -2.67 -10.76
N ASN A 134 -7.45 -3.76 -10.98
CA ASN A 134 -7.36 -4.89 -10.07
C ASN A 134 -6.72 -4.54 -8.72
N ASP A 135 -5.91 -3.48 -8.64
CA ASP A 135 -5.23 -3.10 -7.39
C ASP A 135 -6.25 -2.74 -6.31
N ARG A 136 -7.33 -2.04 -6.69
CA ARG A 136 -8.37 -1.67 -5.74
C ARG A 136 -9.16 -2.86 -5.23
N PHE A 137 -9.55 -3.77 -6.13
CA PHE A 137 -10.27 -4.97 -5.73
C PHE A 137 -9.42 -5.86 -4.84
N ARG A 138 -8.11 -5.94 -5.11
CA ARG A 138 -7.14 -6.63 -4.25
C ARG A 138 -7.07 -5.98 -2.86
N ASN A 139 -7.02 -4.66 -2.78
CA ASN A 139 -7.00 -3.95 -1.48
C ASN A 139 -8.29 -4.16 -0.69
N ILE A 140 -9.45 -4.12 -1.35
CA ILE A 140 -10.75 -4.41 -0.71
C ILE A 140 -10.79 -5.85 -0.21
N GLN A 141 -10.35 -6.80 -1.03
CA GLN A 141 -10.26 -8.21 -0.65
C GLN A 141 -9.27 -8.42 0.51
N HIS A 142 -8.12 -7.77 0.48
CA HIS A 142 -7.13 -7.80 1.55
C HIS A 142 -7.70 -7.28 2.88
N ALA A 143 -8.42 -6.15 2.83
CA ALA A 143 -9.09 -5.59 4.00
C ALA A 143 -10.16 -6.54 4.58
N LEU A 144 -10.87 -7.29 3.72
CA LEU A 144 -11.80 -8.33 4.15
C LEU A 144 -11.06 -9.51 4.82
N GLU A 145 -10.02 -10.02 4.17
CA GLU A 145 -9.23 -11.18 4.66
C GLU A 145 -8.54 -10.88 6.00
N ASN A 146 -8.09 -9.64 6.21
CA ASN A 146 -7.50 -9.18 7.48
C ASN A 146 -8.55 -8.78 8.54
N GLY A 147 -9.84 -8.89 8.24
CA GLY A 147 -10.91 -8.56 9.19
C GLY A 147 -11.07 -7.06 9.49
N LEU A 148 -10.56 -6.19 8.61
CA LEU A 148 -10.73 -4.73 8.73
C LEU A 148 -12.15 -4.29 8.38
N ILE A 149 -12.78 -5.00 7.44
CA ILE A 149 -14.16 -4.79 7.01
C ILE A 149 -14.92 -6.11 6.94
N PRO A 150 -16.23 -6.13 7.24
CA PRO A 150 -17.07 -7.30 7.03
C PRO A 150 -17.41 -7.51 5.54
N GLN A 151 -17.94 -8.69 5.21
CA GLN A 151 -18.19 -9.13 3.84
C GLN A 151 -19.20 -8.24 3.09
N ASP A 152 -20.25 -7.77 3.76
CA ASP A 152 -21.27 -6.87 3.20
C ASP A 152 -20.68 -5.50 2.82
N VAL A 153 -19.78 -4.97 3.67
CA VAL A 153 -19.04 -3.74 3.41
C VAL A 153 -18.10 -3.92 2.21
N ALA A 154 -17.33 -5.02 2.18
CA ALA A 154 -16.44 -5.34 1.06
C ALA A 154 -17.21 -5.43 -0.26
N PHE A 155 -18.34 -6.15 -0.27
CA PHE A 155 -19.22 -6.26 -1.43
C PHE A 155 -19.76 -4.88 -1.88
N SER A 156 -20.17 -4.04 -0.93
CA SER A 156 -20.68 -2.69 -1.25
C SER A 156 -19.60 -1.81 -1.88
N PHE A 157 -18.37 -1.82 -1.36
CA PHE A 157 -17.27 -1.06 -1.94
C PHE A 157 -16.88 -1.61 -3.32
N SER A 158 -16.75 -2.93 -3.48
CA SER A 158 -16.45 -3.53 -4.79
C SER A 158 -17.50 -3.15 -5.85
N LYS A 159 -18.79 -3.11 -5.49
CA LYS A 159 -19.85 -2.67 -6.40
C LYS A 159 -19.76 -1.18 -6.76
N PHE A 160 -19.36 -0.33 -5.83
CA PHE A 160 -19.15 1.09 -6.14
C PHE A 160 -17.96 1.27 -7.09
N PHE A 161 -16.85 0.61 -6.78
CA PHE A 161 -15.59 0.78 -7.50
C PHE A 161 -15.51 0.04 -8.85
N SER A 162 -16.47 -0.84 -9.15
CA SER A 162 -16.66 -1.38 -10.50
C SER A 162 -17.23 -0.36 -11.49
N ILE A 163 -17.80 0.74 -11.00
CA ILE A 163 -18.35 1.82 -11.84
C ILE A 163 -17.44 3.05 -11.81
N LYS A 164 -16.88 3.37 -10.63
CA LYS A 164 -16.01 4.53 -10.45
C LYS A 164 -14.68 4.09 -9.86
N LEU A 165 -13.59 4.23 -10.59
CA LEU A 165 -12.28 3.90 -10.04
C LEU A 165 -11.87 4.92 -8.96
N GLU A 166 -11.98 6.22 -9.23
CA GLU A 166 -11.59 7.24 -8.24
C GLU A 166 -12.82 7.81 -7.52
N GLY A 167 -12.69 8.07 -6.22
CA GLY A 167 -13.73 8.71 -5.42
C GLY A 167 -13.86 8.18 -4.00
N LYS A 168 -15.00 8.46 -3.38
CA LYS A 168 -15.29 8.08 -1.99
C LYS A 168 -16.59 7.28 -1.93
N ALA A 169 -16.54 6.14 -1.24
CA ALA A 169 -17.70 5.37 -0.83
C ALA A 169 -17.84 5.39 0.70
N SER A 170 -19.05 5.19 1.20
CA SER A 170 -19.32 5.13 2.64
C SER A 170 -20.38 4.10 2.95
N TYR A 171 -20.15 3.31 3.99
CA TYR A 171 -21.07 2.27 4.43
C TYR A 171 -21.26 2.37 5.96
N PRO A 172 -22.50 2.59 6.44
CA PRO A 172 -22.79 2.48 7.87
C PRO A 172 -22.84 1.01 8.25
N ASP A 173 -22.10 0.60 9.30
CA ASP A 173 -22.22 -0.76 9.81
C ASP A 173 -23.63 -0.97 10.36
N SER A 174 -24.39 -1.85 9.71
CA SER A 174 -25.74 -2.22 10.15
C SER A 174 -25.72 -3.36 11.17
N HIS A 175 -24.56 -4.03 11.35
CA HIS A 175 -24.37 -5.16 12.24
C HIS A 175 -23.87 -4.72 13.62
N GLY A 176 -24.66 -3.86 14.27
CA GLY A 176 -24.51 -3.57 15.69
C GLY A 176 -25.07 -4.68 16.57
N LYS A 177 -24.44 -5.86 16.61
CA LYS A 177 -24.56 -6.82 17.72
C LYS A 177 -23.24 -7.56 17.92
N ILE A 178 -22.37 -6.98 18.76
CA ILE A 178 -21.37 -7.76 19.47
C ILE A 178 -22.16 -8.49 20.55
N GLY A 179 -22.34 -9.81 20.39
CA GLY A 179 -22.77 -10.69 21.48
C GLY A 179 -21.63 -10.93 22.46
#